data_AF-A0A0Q6FFA0-F1
#
_entry.id   AF-A0A0Q6FFA0-F1
#
_cell.length_a   1.000
_cell.length_b   1.000
_cell.length_c   1.000
_cell.angle_alpha   90.00
_cell.angle_beta   90.00
_cell.angle_gamma   90.00
#
_symmetry.space_group_name_H-M   'P 1'
#
loop_
_entity.id
_entity.type
_entity.pdbx_description
1 polymer ?
#
loop_
_entity_poly.entity_id
_entity_poly.type
_entity_poly.pdbx_seq_one_letter_code
_entity_poly.pdbx_strand_id
1 'polypeptide(L)'
;MSSNFARLLVGATLLAAPLVLSGCLGPTYGTGKSQGETLFDDIDGLVSLGGSRAQAIDYKPRPGLVKPENTSVLPPPQTRVAGAEGNWPESPEQRSARIRASAYQAEDGELVSSEFATKRKEGARNGTDLNRLGSNAFTTARDSDPLSPSELRSRKDLYAQRLQASKQGSPQQRAYLSEPPLAYRQPAASAPVGVQGEDESVKERRIRNDTEEGLGTKLRNLLPF
;
A
#
# COMPACT_ATOMS: atom_id res chain seq x y z
N MET A 1 -35.63 37.85 4.28
CA MET A 1 -34.90 37.22 3.16
C MET A 1 -35.63 35.94 2.75
N SER A 2 -35.96 35.81 1.48
CA SER A 2 -37.03 34.98 0.93
C SER A 2 -36.73 33.47 0.94
N SER A 3 -37.73 32.66 1.25
CA SER A 3 -37.65 31.18 1.31
C SER A 3 -37.24 30.53 -0.02
N ASN A 4 -37.39 31.24 -1.13
CA ASN A 4 -36.95 30.81 -2.45
C ASN A 4 -35.42 30.75 -2.57
N PHE A 5 -34.71 31.63 -1.86
CA PHE A 5 -33.24 31.61 -1.85
C PHE A 5 -32.70 30.41 -1.05
N ALA A 6 -33.39 30.04 0.03
CA ALA A 6 -33.07 28.83 0.80
C ALA A 6 -33.31 27.55 -0.02
N ARG A 7 -34.40 27.49 -0.80
CA ARG A 7 -34.68 26.34 -1.69
C ARG A 7 -33.67 26.24 -2.84
N LEU A 8 -33.23 27.37 -3.40
CA LEU A 8 -32.19 27.41 -4.43
C LEU A 8 -30.82 26.99 -3.88
N LEU A 9 -30.47 27.42 -2.66
CA LEU A 9 -29.22 27.00 -2.02
C LEU A 9 -29.24 25.51 -1.66
N VAL A 10 -30.36 24.97 -1.18
CA VAL A 10 -30.50 23.52 -0.91
C VAL A 10 -30.46 22.70 -2.20
N GLY A 11 -31.05 23.20 -3.29
CA GLY A 11 -30.96 22.55 -4.60
C GLY A 11 -29.52 22.54 -5.15
N ALA A 12 -28.80 23.65 -5.01
CA ALA A 12 -27.43 23.77 -5.48
C ALA A 12 -26.44 22.88 -4.71
N THR A 13 -26.60 22.72 -3.39
CA THR A 13 -25.74 21.84 -2.58
C THR A 13 -25.98 20.37 -2.86
N LEU A 14 -27.22 19.96 -3.12
CA LEU A 14 -27.58 18.57 -3.43
C LEU A 14 -27.06 18.12 -4.80
N LEU A 15 -26.92 19.07 -5.74
CA LEU A 15 -26.35 18.83 -7.08
C LEU A 15 -24.81 18.90 -7.10
N ALA A 16 -24.19 19.65 -6.20
CA ALA A 16 -22.73 19.77 -6.08
C ALA A 16 -22.08 18.63 -5.26
N ALA A 17 -22.80 18.03 -4.31
CA ALA A 17 -22.32 16.93 -3.47
C ALA A 17 -21.76 15.70 -4.23
N PRO A 18 -22.38 15.19 -5.32
CA PRO A 18 -21.84 14.02 -6.03
C PRO A 18 -20.57 14.33 -6.84
N LEU A 19 -20.34 15.57 -7.25
CA LEU A 19 -19.15 15.96 -8.03
C LEU A 19 -17.88 16.00 -7.16
N VAL A 20 -18.00 16.31 -5.87
CA VAL A 20 -16.87 16.32 -4.93
C VAL A 20 -16.52 14.91 -4.45
N LEU A 21 -17.48 13.97 -4.46
CA LEU A 21 -17.27 12.57 -4.04
C LEU A 21 -16.57 11.72 -5.12
N SER A 22 -16.65 12.10 -6.39
CA SER A 22 -16.02 11.40 -7.54
C SER A 22 -14.49 11.52 -7.57
N GLY A 23 -13.89 12.40 -6.77
CA GLY A 23 -12.45 12.67 -6.76
C GLY A 23 -11.58 11.69 -5.96
N CYS A 24 -12.16 10.73 -5.22
CA CYS A 24 -11.40 9.78 -4.39
C CYS A 24 -11.34 8.38 -5.04
N LEU A 25 -10.69 8.30 -6.20
CA LEU A 25 -10.42 7.03 -6.89
C LEU A 25 -9.35 6.25 -6.10
N GLY A 26 -9.79 5.39 -5.19
CA GLY A 26 -8.95 4.42 -4.49
C GLY A 26 -8.40 3.33 -5.43
N PRO A 27 -7.42 2.53 -4.97
CA PRO A 27 -6.76 1.53 -5.79
C PRO A 27 -7.76 0.52 -6.37
N THR A 28 -7.59 0.16 -7.64
CA THR A 28 -8.23 -1.02 -8.22
C THR A 28 -7.56 -2.23 -7.56
N TYR A 29 -8.27 -2.90 -6.65
CA TYR A 29 -7.73 -4.01 -5.85
C TYR A 29 -7.55 -5.27 -6.70
N GLY A 30 -6.67 -5.23 -7.72
CA GLY A 30 -6.29 -6.38 -8.55
C GLY A 30 -7.39 -6.94 -9.46
N THR A 31 -8.61 -6.39 -9.42
CA THR A 31 -9.76 -6.81 -10.25
C THR A 31 -9.94 -5.97 -11.52
N GLY A 32 -9.08 -4.98 -11.73
CA GLY A 32 -9.11 -4.10 -12.92
C GLY A 32 -10.25 -3.07 -12.95
N LYS A 33 -11.22 -3.15 -12.03
CA LYS A 33 -12.36 -2.23 -11.93
C LYS A 33 -12.17 -1.19 -10.82
N SER A 34 -12.62 0.03 -11.07
CA SER A 34 -12.68 1.07 -10.04
C SER A 34 -13.79 0.78 -9.03
N GLN A 35 -13.69 1.35 -7.81
CA GLN A 35 -14.76 1.21 -6.80
C GLN A 35 -16.11 1.75 -7.31
N GLY A 36 -16.08 2.80 -8.13
CA GLY A 36 -17.28 3.36 -8.77
C GLY A 36 -17.88 2.40 -9.81
N GLU A 37 -17.05 1.73 -10.60
CA GLU A 37 -17.51 0.80 -11.63
C GLU A 37 -18.17 -0.44 -11.05
N THR A 38 -17.62 -1.01 -9.98
CA THR A 38 -18.28 -2.11 -9.24
C THR A 38 -19.62 -1.64 -8.63
N LEU A 39 -19.67 -0.43 -8.08
CA LEU A 39 -20.91 0.12 -7.51
C LEU A 39 -21.99 0.33 -8.58
N PHE A 40 -21.63 0.83 -9.76
CA PHE A 40 -22.56 1.00 -10.87
C PHE A 40 -23.05 -0.35 -11.41
N ASP A 41 -22.16 -1.34 -11.56
CA ASP A 41 -22.52 -2.71 -11.95
C ASP A 41 -23.50 -3.35 -10.93
N ASP A 42 -23.27 -3.15 -9.64
CA ASP A 42 -24.11 -3.70 -8.58
C ASP A 42 -25.51 -3.04 -8.53
N ILE A 43 -25.60 -1.73 -8.78
CA ILE A 43 -26.88 -1.01 -8.88
C ILE A 43 -27.63 -1.40 -10.15
N ASP A 44 -26.91 -1.57 -11.27
CA ASP A 44 -27.50 -2.02 -12.54
C ASP A 44 -28.05 -3.46 -12.40
N GLY A 45 -27.30 -4.34 -11.72
CA GLY A 45 -27.76 -5.69 -11.36
C GLY A 45 -28.99 -5.69 -10.45
N LEU A 46 -29.05 -4.77 -9.47
CA LEU A 46 -30.19 -4.61 -8.57
C LEU A 46 -31.45 -4.11 -9.30
N VAL A 47 -31.29 -3.18 -10.24
CA VAL A 47 -32.39 -2.66 -11.09
C VAL A 47 -32.83 -3.71 -12.11
N SER A 48 -31.89 -4.46 -12.67
CA SER A 48 -32.14 -5.58 -13.58
C SER A 48 -32.94 -6.71 -12.92
N LEU A 49 -32.75 -6.95 -11.62
CA LEU A 49 -33.56 -7.89 -10.83
C LEU A 49 -35.06 -7.53 -10.79
N GLY A 50 -35.40 -6.25 -10.94
CA GLY A 50 -36.80 -5.77 -10.97
C GLY A 50 -37.45 -5.80 -12.36
N GLY A 51 -36.67 -6.06 -13.42
CA GLY A 51 -37.06 -5.85 -14.81
C GLY A 51 -37.19 -7.13 -15.63
N SER A 52 -38.39 -7.71 -15.62
CA SER A 52 -38.97 -8.61 -16.64
C SER A 52 -38.41 -10.04 -16.82
N ARG A 53 -39.37 -10.98 -16.71
CA ARG A 53 -39.40 -12.39 -17.17
C ARG A 53 -38.06 -13.13 -17.19
N ALA A 54 -37.86 -13.95 -16.16
CA ALA A 54 -36.98 -15.11 -16.22
C ALA A 54 -37.25 -15.88 -17.52
N GLN A 55 -36.25 -15.92 -18.39
CA GLN A 55 -36.29 -16.74 -19.59
C GLN A 55 -36.47 -18.19 -19.15
N ALA A 56 -37.37 -18.92 -19.79
CA ALA A 56 -37.58 -20.33 -19.48
C ALA A 56 -36.28 -21.10 -19.77
N ILE A 57 -35.56 -21.47 -18.72
CA ILE A 57 -34.32 -22.22 -18.82
C ILE A 57 -34.68 -23.63 -19.28
N ASP A 58 -34.17 -24.02 -20.46
CA ASP A 58 -34.24 -25.41 -20.93
C ASP A 58 -33.31 -26.27 -20.07
N TYR A 59 -33.88 -26.90 -19.04
CA TYR A 59 -33.16 -27.79 -18.15
C TYR A 59 -32.88 -29.10 -18.86
N LYS A 60 -31.67 -29.22 -19.43
CA LYS A 60 -31.16 -30.52 -19.86
C LYS A 60 -31.11 -31.46 -18.64
N PRO A 61 -31.67 -32.67 -18.74
CA PRO A 61 -31.63 -33.63 -17.65
C PRO A 61 -30.18 -33.90 -17.27
N ARG A 62 -29.91 -33.91 -15.96
CA ARG A 62 -28.57 -34.17 -15.43
C ARG A 62 -28.15 -35.59 -15.86
N PRO A 63 -26.88 -35.80 -16.28
CA PRO A 63 -26.40 -37.15 -16.52
C PRO A 63 -26.59 -38.00 -15.26
N GLY A 64 -26.93 -39.27 -15.45
CA GLY A 64 -27.14 -40.21 -14.35
C GLY A 64 -25.93 -40.30 -13.43
N LEU A 65 -26.18 -40.52 -12.14
CA LEU A 65 -25.13 -40.67 -11.14
C LEU A 65 -24.23 -41.85 -11.51
N VAL A 66 -22.94 -41.57 -11.76
CA VAL A 66 -21.92 -42.61 -11.97
C VAL A 66 -21.70 -43.31 -10.63
N LYS A 67 -22.27 -44.50 -10.49
CA LYS A 67 -22.06 -45.35 -9.32
C LYS A 67 -20.79 -46.18 -9.52
N PRO A 68 -19.95 -46.35 -8.49
CA PRO A 68 -18.82 -47.27 -8.56
C PRO A 68 -19.32 -48.71 -8.67
N GLU A 69 -18.58 -49.56 -9.39
CA GLU A 69 -18.90 -50.98 -9.64
C GLU A 69 -19.10 -51.79 -8.34
N ASN A 70 -18.43 -51.38 -7.26
CA ASN A 70 -18.50 -52.04 -5.95
C ASN A 70 -19.06 -51.09 -4.88
N THR A 71 -20.30 -51.32 -4.47
CA THR A 71 -20.97 -50.61 -3.36
C THR A 71 -20.81 -51.30 -2.01
N SER A 72 -20.24 -52.51 -1.99
CA SER A 72 -20.08 -53.32 -0.78
C SER A 72 -18.86 -52.92 0.08
N VAL A 73 -17.89 -52.21 -0.50
CA VAL A 73 -16.65 -51.80 0.19
C VAL A 73 -16.63 -50.29 0.25
N LEU A 74 -17.05 -49.75 1.39
CA LEU A 74 -16.96 -48.33 1.67
C LEU A 74 -15.47 -47.93 1.74
N PRO A 75 -15.06 -46.82 1.12
CA PRO A 75 -13.74 -46.26 1.36
C PRO A 75 -13.60 -45.95 2.86
N PRO A 76 -12.39 -46.08 3.43
CA PRO A 76 -12.17 -45.79 4.84
C PRO A 76 -12.62 -44.36 5.17
N PRO A 77 -13.18 -44.11 6.37
CA PRO A 77 -13.63 -42.78 6.75
C PRO A 77 -12.47 -41.79 6.67
N GLN A 78 -12.73 -40.62 6.09
CA GLN A 78 -11.74 -39.55 6.05
C GLN A 78 -11.31 -39.21 7.48
N THR A 79 -10.00 -39.19 7.71
CA THR A 79 -9.45 -38.74 8.99
C THR A 79 -9.88 -37.30 9.23
N ARG A 80 -10.48 -37.02 10.40
CA ARG A 80 -10.89 -35.66 10.76
C ARG A 80 -9.67 -34.73 10.69
N VAL A 81 -9.67 -33.81 9.72
CA VAL A 81 -8.61 -32.81 9.54
C VAL A 81 -8.52 -31.80 10.70
N ALA A 82 -9.44 -31.89 11.67
CA ALA A 82 -9.43 -31.11 12.90
C ALA A 82 -8.46 -31.66 13.98
N GLY A 83 -7.98 -32.90 13.85
CA GLY A 83 -7.20 -33.57 14.91
C GLY A 83 -5.76 -33.94 14.56
N ALA A 84 -5.35 -33.80 13.31
CA ALA A 84 -4.03 -34.24 12.86
C ALA A 84 -3.28 -33.08 12.20
N GLU A 85 -2.35 -32.49 12.94
CA GLU A 85 -1.13 -31.82 12.46
C GLU A 85 -1.28 -30.80 11.31
N GLY A 86 -2.46 -30.19 11.18
CA GLY A 86 -2.71 -29.11 10.25
C GLY A 86 -2.37 -27.79 10.93
N ASN A 87 -1.32 -27.12 10.47
CA ASN A 87 -1.06 -25.69 10.70
C ASN A 87 -2.18 -24.85 10.03
N TRP A 88 -3.42 -25.05 10.46
CA TRP A 88 -4.56 -24.27 10.03
C TRP A 88 -4.32 -22.82 10.46
N PRO A 89 -4.58 -21.85 9.58
CA PRO A 89 -4.46 -20.45 9.96
C PRO A 89 -5.36 -20.19 11.16
N GLU A 90 -4.79 -19.70 12.25
CA GLU A 90 -5.57 -19.25 13.40
C GLU A 90 -6.63 -18.24 12.93
N SER A 91 -7.85 -18.36 13.45
CA SER A 91 -8.84 -17.33 13.16
C SER A 91 -8.37 -15.98 13.72
N PRO A 92 -8.75 -14.85 13.11
CA PRO A 92 -8.33 -13.52 13.58
C PRO A 92 -8.62 -13.30 15.07
N GLU A 93 -9.70 -13.88 15.58
CA GLU A 93 -10.08 -13.75 16.99
C GLU A 93 -9.37 -14.69 17.94
N GLN A 94 -9.01 -15.89 17.49
CA GLN A 94 -8.10 -16.75 18.26
C GLN A 94 -6.73 -16.10 18.38
N ARG A 95 -6.24 -15.50 17.30
CA ARG A 95 -4.98 -14.75 17.31
C ARG A 95 -5.06 -13.53 18.21
N SER A 96 -6.16 -12.76 18.15
CA SER A 96 -6.34 -11.58 18.99
C SER A 96 -6.42 -11.95 20.48
N ALA A 97 -7.11 -13.04 20.81
CA ALA A 97 -7.18 -13.58 22.18
C ALA A 97 -5.81 -14.07 22.68
N ARG A 98 -5.05 -14.80 21.86
CA ARG A 98 -3.70 -15.26 22.19
C ARG A 98 -2.76 -14.09 22.50
N ILE A 99 -2.77 -13.06 21.66
CA ILE A 99 -1.94 -11.87 21.86
C ILE A 99 -2.32 -11.17 23.16
N ARG A 100 -3.63 -10.96 23.44
CA ARG A 100 -4.09 -10.37 24.70
C ARG A 100 -3.65 -11.19 25.91
N ALA A 101 -3.83 -12.51 25.86
CA ALA A 101 -3.41 -13.42 26.92
C ALA A 101 -1.90 -13.30 27.21
N SER A 102 -1.07 -13.32 26.16
CA SER A 102 0.39 -13.18 26.30
C SER A 102 0.83 -11.82 26.88
N ALA A 103 0.01 -10.77 26.71
CA ALA A 103 0.31 -9.45 27.26
C ALA A 103 0.00 -9.36 28.77
N TYR A 104 -1.00 -10.09 29.27
CA TYR A 104 -1.35 -10.11 30.70
C TYR A 104 -0.55 -11.12 31.53
N GLN A 105 0.12 -12.07 30.85
CA GLN A 105 0.97 -13.08 31.49
C GLN A 105 2.42 -12.63 31.65
N ALA A 106 2.82 -11.51 31.01
CA ALA A 106 4.12 -10.91 31.24
C ALA A 106 4.13 -10.26 32.63
N GLU A 107 4.80 -10.90 33.58
CA GLU A 107 5.12 -10.28 34.88
C GLU A 107 6.12 -9.13 34.70
N ASP A 108 6.21 -8.23 35.69
CA ASP A 108 7.03 -7.02 35.63
C ASP A 108 8.51 -7.36 35.26
N GLY A 109 8.88 -7.10 34.01
CA GLY A 109 10.24 -7.29 33.48
C GLY A 109 10.41 -8.43 32.46
N GLU A 110 9.39 -9.26 32.21
CA GLU A 110 9.46 -10.29 31.17
C GLU A 110 9.12 -9.71 29.78
N LEU A 111 9.97 -9.99 28.79
CA LEU A 111 9.80 -9.48 27.45
C LEU A 111 8.52 -10.07 26.84
N VAL A 112 7.57 -9.20 26.50
CA VAL A 112 6.34 -9.55 25.76
C VAL A 112 6.71 -10.44 24.57
N SER A 113 5.89 -11.46 24.29
CA SER A 113 6.11 -12.46 23.22
C SER A 113 6.75 -11.85 21.97
N SER A 114 7.76 -12.54 21.41
CA SER A 114 8.58 -12.05 20.28
C SER A 114 7.75 -11.62 19.07
N GLU A 115 6.55 -12.18 18.93
CA GLU A 115 5.57 -11.79 17.92
C GLU A 115 5.06 -10.35 18.11
N PHE A 116 4.85 -9.88 19.33
CA PHE A 116 4.45 -8.50 19.62
C PHE A 116 5.63 -7.53 19.45
N ALA A 117 6.82 -7.89 19.94
CA ALA A 117 8.03 -7.06 19.82
C ALA A 117 8.44 -6.80 18.36
N THR A 118 8.20 -7.77 17.46
CA THR A 118 8.53 -7.66 16.03
C THR A 118 7.38 -7.15 15.16
N LYS A 119 6.18 -6.96 15.72
CA LYS A 119 5.01 -6.49 14.96
C LYS A 119 5.19 -5.02 14.59
N ARG A 120 5.66 -4.80 13.36
CA ARG A 120 5.69 -3.47 12.74
C ARG A 120 4.25 -2.97 12.63
N LYS A 121 3.92 -1.87 13.34
CA LYS A 121 2.64 -1.19 13.20
C LYS A 121 2.46 -0.76 11.75
N GLU A 122 1.41 -1.26 11.09
CA GLU A 122 1.07 -0.89 9.73
C GLU A 122 0.83 0.64 9.68
N GLY A 123 1.56 1.34 8.80
CA GLY A 123 1.58 2.80 8.73
C GLY A 123 2.79 3.48 9.39
N ALA A 124 3.64 2.76 10.15
CA ALA A 124 4.93 3.29 10.60
C ALA A 124 5.93 3.29 9.42
N ARG A 125 6.07 4.43 8.75
CA ARG A 125 6.93 4.59 7.57
C ARG A 125 8.44 4.51 7.88
N ASN A 126 8.82 4.59 9.16
CA ASN A 126 10.22 4.58 9.59
C ASN A 126 10.48 3.45 10.58
N GLY A 127 11.42 2.55 10.25
CA GLY A 127 11.88 1.49 11.14
C GLY A 127 12.63 1.98 12.40
N THR A 128 12.79 3.30 12.56
CA THR A 128 13.41 3.94 13.72
C THR A 128 12.48 4.06 14.92
N ASP A 129 11.17 3.92 14.74
CA ASP A 129 10.21 4.08 15.84
C ASP A 129 10.00 2.79 16.65
N LEU A 130 10.39 1.63 16.13
CA LEU A 130 10.43 0.37 16.90
C LEU A 130 11.52 0.39 17.97
N ASN A 131 12.65 1.05 17.70
CA ASN A 131 13.73 1.20 18.68
C ASN A 131 13.43 2.28 19.74
N ARG A 132 12.28 2.96 19.61
CA ARG A 132 11.85 4.05 20.48
C ARG A 132 10.83 3.60 21.55
N LEU A 133 10.31 2.38 21.43
CA LEU A 133 9.31 1.82 22.37
C LEU A 133 9.95 0.92 23.44
N GLY A 134 11.24 0.62 23.33
CA GLY A 134 12.03 0.20 24.48
C GLY A 134 12.16 1.38 25.44
N SER A 135 11.97 1.13 26.73
CA SER A 135 11.88 2.05 27.88
C SER A 135 12.99 3.12 28.05
N ASN A 136 13.91 3.28 27.08
CA ASN A 136 15.07 4.19 27.13
C ASN A 136 15.11 5.21 25.98
N ALA A 137 13.99 5.47 25.31
CA ALA A 137 13.96 6.41 24.19
C ALA A 137 13.91 7.90 24.57
N PHE A 138 13.61 8.20 25.84
CA PHE A 138 13.61 9.58 26.33
C PHE A 138 14.99 10.03 26.83
N THR A 139 15.90 9.10 27.13
CA THR A 139 17.25 9.40 27.65
C THR A 139 18.33 9.42 26.56
N THR A 140 18.11 8.75 25.42
CA THR A 140 19.09 8.68 24.32
C THR A 140 19.20 9.96 23.48
N ALA A 141 18.29 10.93 23.64
CA ALA A 141 18.40 12.22 22.96
C ALA A 141 19.41 13.19 23.60
N ARG A 142 19.93 12.87 24.80
CA ARG A 142 20.85 13.74 25.54
C ARG A 142 22.30 13.25 25.49
N ASP A 143 22.53 11.98 25.19
CA ASP A 143 23.86 11.31 25.17
C ASP A 143 24.23 10.68 23.81
N SER A 144 23.55 11.03 22.72
CA SER A 144 24.01 10.57 21.41
C SER A 144 25.24 11.38 21.00
N ASP A 145 26.43 10.83 21.24
CA ASP A 145 27.66 11.33 20.63
C ASP A 145 27.43 11.49 19.12
N PRO A 146 27.77 12.65 18.53
CA PRO A 146 27.64 12.83 17.10
C PRO A 146 28.48 11.76 16.39
N LEU A 147 27.84 11.04 15.45
CA LEU A 147 28.52 9.98 14.69
C LEU A 147 29.84 10.49 14.12
N SER A 148 30.87 9.66 14.19
CA SER A 148 32.18 10.00 13.64
C SER A 148 32.08 10.21 12.11
N PRO A 149 32.95 11.03 11.50
CA PRO A 149 32.94 11.27 10.05
C PRO A 149 33.04 10.00 9.20
N SER A 150 33.73 8.95 9.68
CA SER A 150 33.81 7.64 9.02
C SER A 150 32.47 6.88 9.05
N GLU A 151 31.75 6.92 10.17
CA GLU A 151 30.44 6.27 10.32
C GLU A 151 29.35 6.99 9.51
N LEU A 152 29.41 8.31 9.41
CA LEU A 152 28.51 9.08 8.56
C LEU A 152 28.69 8.71 7.08
N ARG A 153 29.93 8.53 6.63
CA ARG A 153 30.25 8.09 5.26
C ARG A 153 29.72 6.69 5.00
N SER A 154 30.00 5.72 5.87
CA SER A 154 29.53 4.35 5.68
C SER A 154 28.01 4.25 5.68
N ARG A 155 27.31 5.00 6.55
CA ARG A 155 25.84 5.08 6.53
C ARG A 155 25.30 5.72 5.25
N LYS A 156 25.95 6.78 4.76
CA LYS A 156 25.58 7.41 3.49
C LYS A 156 25.71 6.43 2.33
N ASP A 157 26.78 5.65 2.29
CA ASP A 157 27.01 4.67 1.23
C ASP A 157 25.97 3.54 1.27
N LEU A 158 25.67 3.01 2.46
CA LEU A 158 24.62 2.01 2.64
C LEU A 158 23.24 2.53 2.25
N TYR A 159 22.95 3.79 2.59
CA TYR A 159 21.69 4.43 2.19
C TYR A 159 21.61 4.61 0.68
N ALA A 160 22.69 5.05 0.03
CA ALA A 160 22.75 5.18 -1.43
C ALA A 160 22.54 3.84 -2.13
N GLN A 161 23.18 2.76 -1.62
CA GLN A 161 22.97 1.40 -2.13
C GLN A 161 21.53 0.93 -1.97
N ARG A 162 20.90 1.17 -0.80
CA ARG A 162 19.48 0.84 -0.58
C ARG A 162 18.57 1.64 -1.50
N LEU A 163 18.84 2.93 -1.70
CA LEU A 163 18.06 3.78 -2.59
C LEU A 163 18.14 3.27 -4.03
N GLN A 164 19.33 2.89 -4.49
CA GLN A 164 19.54 2.24 -5.80
C GLN A 164 18.77 0.91 -5.91
N ALA A 165 18.80 0.06 -4.87
CA ALA A 165 18.06 -1.20 -4.86
C ALA A 165 16.53 -1.01 -4.80
N SER A 166 16.05 0.10 -4.23
CA SER A 166 14.62 0.43 -4.14
C SER A 166 14.04 1.02 -5.43
N LYS A 167 14.89 1.57 -6.32
CA LYS A 167 14.46 2.03 -7.64
C LYS A 167 13.95 0.81 -8.42
N GLN A 168 12.68 0.86 -8.85
CA GLN A 168 12.06 -0.26 -9.55
C GLN A 168 12.78 -0.54 -10.88
N GLY A 169 13.25 -1.78 -11.03
CA GLY A 169 13.79 -2.32 -12.28
C GLY A 169 15.24 -1.96 -12.54
N SER A 170 16.17 -2.83 -12.12
CA SER A 170 17.56 -2.70 -12.53
C SER A 170 17.73 -3.12 -14.01
N PRO A 171 18.55 -2.39 -14.81
CA PRO A 171 18.78 -2.73 -16.22
C PRO A 171 19.60 -4.02 -16.41
N GLN A 172 20.39 -4.41 -15.41
CA GLN A 172 21.38 -5.48 -15.53
C GLN A 172 20.94 -6.79 -14.85
N GLN A 173 20.06 -6.72 -13.84
CA GLN A 173 19.67 -7.88 -13.03
C GLN A 173 18.18 -7.91 -12.70
N ARG A 174 17.59 -9.11 -12.70
CA ARG A 174 16.22 -9.33 -12.21
C ARG A 174 16.29 -9.65 -10.72
N ALA A 175 15.59 -8.88 -9.88
CA ALA A 175 15.52 -9.16 -8.44
C ALA A 175 14.32 -10.05 -8.09
N TYR A 176 13.19 -9.89 -8.79
CA TYR A 176 11.96 -10.65 -8.61
C TYR A 176 11.50 -11.36 -9.89
N LEU A 177 10.72 -12.43 -9.72
CA LEU A 177 10.13 -13.19 -10.83
C LEU A 177 9.01 -12.43 -11.56
N SER A 178 8.39 -11.46 -10.91
CA SER A 178 7.39 -10.55 -11.47
C SER A 178 7.97 -9.49 -12.40
N GLU A 179 9.30 -9.35 -12.44
CA GLU A 179 9.99 -8.43 -13.31
C GLU A 179 10.10 -8.96 -14.75
N PRO A 180 9.87 -8.13 -15.77
CA PRO A 180 10.01 -8.55 -17.16
C PRO A 180 11.44 -9.03 -17.46
N PRO A 181 11.63 -9.96 -18.41
CA PRO A 181 12.94 -10.42 -18.83
C PRO A 181 13.85 -9.28 -19.28
N LEU A 182 15.17 -9.42 -19.10
CA LEU A 182 16.16 -8.40 -19.45
C LEU A 182 16.09 -7.98 -20.93
N ALA A 183 15.69 -8.90 -21.82
CA ALA A 183 15.50 -8.63 -23.25
C ALA A 183 14.45 -7.51 -23.51
N TYR A 184 13.42 -7.40 -22.67
CA TYR A 184 12.38 -6.37 -22.79
C TYR A 184 12.70 -5.08 -22.04
N ARG A 185 13.81 -5.03 -21.29
CA ARG A 185 14.27 -3.86 -20.56
C ARG A 185 15.36 -3.09 -21.29
N GLN A 186 15.72 -3.50 -22.51
CA GLN A 186 16.69 -2.75 -23.28
C GLN A 186 16.10 -1.40 -23.70
N PRO A 187 16.70 -0.28 -23.30
CA PRO A 187 16.31 1.02 -23.83
C PRO A 187 16.58 1.04 -25.34
N ALA A 188 15.82 1.86 -26.07
CA ALA A 188 16.07 2.05 -27.50
C ALA A 188 17.52 2.47 -27.74
N ALA A 189 18.11 2.06 -28.87
CA ALA A 189 19.53 2.31 -29.17
C ALA A 189 19.95 3.79 -29.14
N SER A 190 18.99 4.70 -29.30
CA SER A 190 19.17 6.16 -29.26
C SER A 190 18.80 6.80 -27.91
N ALA A 191 18.29 6.05 -26.94
CA ALA A 191 17.87 6.60 -25.66
C ALA A 191 19.09 6.84 -24.75
N PRO A 192 19.23 8.03 -24.14
CA PRO A 192 20.30 8.28 -23.19
C PRO A 192 20.11 7.43 -21.93
N VAL A 193 21.03 6.51 -21.70
CA VAL A 193 21.02 5.62 -20.52
C VAL A 193 21.96 6.17 -19.47
N GLY A 194 21.50 6.27 -18.22
CA GLY A 194 22.34 6.68 -17.08
C GLY A 194 22.48 8.19 -16.87
N VAL A 195 21.92 9.03 -17.75
CA VAL A 195 21.82 10.47 -17.53
C VAL A 195 20.57 10.76 -16.71
N GLN A 196 20.65 10.54 -15.40
CA GLN A 196 19.62 11.02 -14.50
C GLN A 196 19.73 12.56 -14.46
N GLY A 197 18.64 13.26 -14.80
CA GLY A 197 18.59 14.72 -14.75
C GLY A 197 18.96 15.24 -13.35
N GLU A 198 19.35 16.51 -13.26
CA GLU A 198 19.65 17.13 -11.98
C GLU A 198 18.44 17.03 -11.03
N ASP A 199 18.67 16.69 -9.76
CA ASP A 199 17.61 16.58 -8.78
C ASP A 199 16.80 17.88 -8.72
N GLU A 200 15.47 17.79 -8.65
CA GLU A 200 14.57 18.95 -8.63
C GLU A 200 14.94 19.94 -7.51
N SER A 201 15.45 19.45 -6.37
CA SER A 201 15.92 20.31 -5.28
C SER A 201 17.19 21.12 -5.61
N VAL A 202 18.05 20.61 -6.50
CA VAL A 202 19.23 21.33 -7.00
C VAL A 202 18.79 22.37 -8.03
N LYS A 203 17.84 22.00 -8.90
CA LYS A 203 17.22 22.89 -9.87
C LYS A 203 16.47 24.04 -9.20
N GLU A 204 15.66 23.75 -8.17
CA GLU A 204 14.97 24.74 -7.35
C GLU A 204 15.95 25.68 -6.64
N ARG A 205 17.07 25.16 -6.14
CA ARG A 205 18.09 25.97 -5.46
C ARG A 205 18.84 26.87 -6.44
N ARG A 206 19.13 26.37 -7.66
CA ARG A 206 19.67 27.19 -8.74
C ARG A 206 18.69 28.28 -9.14
N ILE A 207 17.43 27.93 -9.40
CA ILE A 207 16.37 28.90 -9.70
C ILE A 207 16.24 29.92 -8.57
N ARG A 208 16.25 29.47 -7.30
CA ARG A 208 16.19 30.36 -6.13
C ARG A 208 17.37 31.32 -6.10
N ASN A 209 18.59 30.82 -6.23
CA ASN A 209 19.80 31.65 -6.25
C ASN A 209 19.78 32.64 -7.43
N ASP A 210 19.37 32.20 -8.62
CA ASP A 210 19.23 33.06 -9.81
C ASP A 210 18.13 34.12 -9.63
N THR A 211 17.08 33.81 -8.85
CA THR A 211 16.02 34.76 -8.45
C THR A 211 16.39 35.63 -7.25
N GLU A 212 17.34 35.22 -6.41
CA GLU A 212 17.90 36.01 -5.28
C GLU A 212 19.02 36.96 -5.75
N GLU A 213 19.71 36.63 -6.86
CA GLU A 213 20.34 37.63 -7.73
C GLU A 213 19.30 38.52 -8.49
N GLY A 214 18.02 38.28 -8.23
CA GLY A 214 16.90 38.97 -8.83
C GLY A 214 16.50 40.22 -8.07
N LEU A 215 16.19 41.24 -8.86
CA LEU A 215 15.65 42.55 -8.51
C LEU A 215 16.62 43.47 -7.75
N GLY A 216 17.12 43.13 -6.57
CA GLY A 216 17.92 44.06 -5.75
C GLY A 216 19.28 44.43 -6.36
N THR A 217 20.06 43.44 -6.79
CA THR A 217 21.37 43.62 -7.43
C THR A 217 21.24 44.16 -8.86
N LYS A 218 20.19 43.77 -9.59
CA LYS A 218 19.88 44.31 -10.93
C LYS A 218 19.47 45.78 -10.89
N LEU A 219 18.72 46.22 -9.87
CA LEU A 219 18.40 47.63 -9.65
C LEU A 219 19.64 48.44 -9.26
N ARG A 220 20.55 47.87 -8.45
CA ARG A 220 21.82 48.52 -8.09
C ARG A 220 22.77 48.69 -9.29
N ASN A 221 22.80 47.74 -10.21
CA ASN A 221 23.66 47.83 -11.40
C ASN A 221 23.09 48.71 -12.54
N LEU A 222 21.82 49.13 -12.45
CA LEU A 222 21.13 49.94 -13.46
C LEU A 222 21.05 51.43 -13.08
N LEU A 223 21.41 51.77 -11.84
CA LEU A 223 21.49 53.15 -11.38
C LEU A 223 22.95 53.62 -11.44
N PRO A 224 23.26 54.74 -12.13
CA PRO A 224 24.62 55.25 -12.27
C PRO A 224 25.01 56.11 -11.06
N PHE A 225 25.18 55.49 -9.89
CA PHE A 225 25.81 56.12 -8.74
C PHE A 225 26.69 55.13 -7.97
#